data_AF-A0A562SXF6-F1
#
_entry.id   AF-A0A562SXF6-F1
#
_cell.length_a   1.000
_cell.length_b   1.000
_cell.length_c   1.000
_cell.angle_alpha   90.00
_cell.angle_beta   90.00
_cell.angle_gamma   90.00
#
_symmetry.space_group_name_H-M   'P 1'
#
loop_
_entity.id
_entity.type
_entity.pdbx_description
1 polymer ?
#
loop_
_entity_poly.entity_id
_entity_poly.type
_entity_poly.pdbx_seq_one_letter_code
_entity_poly.pdbx_strand_id
1 'polypeptide(L)'
;MTPSIASASTESLIGPNAVSQLLDVLTKEGGAELRSDFERKAGLVPLPDLTSMIPETVAATAHNTVRHCYAKTSIGILKRAGYQTGDYILANRIPAPAKWLLKALPDFLASRLLAQAVAKHAWTFAGSGEFRVTSQNPLTFTLKDNPLIRGENAASPQCIWHAMVFQRLFNALVDANAKVIETECCAMGHPACRFQISYENT
;
A
#
# COMPACT_ATOMS: atom_id res chain seq x y z
N MET A 1 2.97 -11.02 46.05
CA MET A 1 3.36 -11.18 44.63
C MET A 1 2.10 -11.32 43.81
N THR A 2 1.61 -10.23 43.26
CA THR A 2 0.45 -10.20 42.36
C THR A 2 0.95 -10.55 40.96
N PRO A 3 0.35 -11.51 40.23
CA PRO A 3 0.72 -11.75 38.86
C PRO A 3 0.28 -10.56 38.01
N SER A 4 1.26 -9.92 37.35
CA SER A 4 1.03 -8.92 36.31
C SER A 4 0.35 -9.61 35.13
N ILE A 5 -0.92 -9.31 34.89
CA ILE A 5 -1.62 -9.73 33.69
C ILE A 5 -0.98 -8.95 32.54
N ALA A 6 -0.15 -9.64 31.75
CA ALA A 6 0.30 -9.12 30.47
C ALA A 6 -0.94 -8.74 29.66
N SER A 7 -1.12 -7.45 29.37
CA SER A 7 -2.13 -6.97 28.44
C SER A 7 -1.87 -7.65 27.10
N ALA A 8 -2.79 -8.50 26.64
CA ALA A 8 -2.80 -8.97 25.27
C ALA A 8 -2.86 -7.73 24.36
N SER A 9 -1.72 -7.36 23.77
CA SER A 9 -1.66 -6.30 22.79
C SER A 9 -2.52 -6.72 21.61
N THR A 10 -3.69 -6.10 21.42
CA THR A 10 -4.50 -6.28 20.22
C THR A 10 -3.66 -5.87 19.02
N GLU A 11 -3.26 -6.85 18.23
CA GLU A 11 -2.43 -6.64 17.05
C GLU A 11 -3.15 -5.70 16.07
N SER A 12 -2.41 -4.74 15.52
CA SER A 12 -2.99 -3.78 14.57
C SER A 12 -3.31 -4.47 13.24
N LEU A 13 -4.38 -4.02 12.58
CA LEU A 13 -4.93 -4.67 11.39
C LEU A 13 -4.67 -3.86 10.12
N ILE A 14 -4.54 -4.55 9.00
CA ILE A 14 -4.44 -3.98 7.65
C ILE A 14 -5.35 -4.74 6.67
N GLY A 15 -5.73 -4.08 5.57
CA GLY A 15 -6.61 -4.66 4.57
C GLY A 15 -5.97 -5.88 3.90
N PRO A 16 -6.73 -6.95 3.64
CA PRO A 16 -6.17 -8.20 3.10
C PRO A 16 -5.60 -8.04 1.69
N ASN A 17 -6.02 -7.01 0.94
CA ASN A 17 -5.51 -6.71 -0.39
C ASN A 17 -4.02 -6.32 -0.43
N ALA A 18 -3.44 -5.96 0.72
CA ALA A 18 -1.99 -5.83 0.86
C ALA A 18 -1.26 -7.16 0.59
N VAL A 19 -1.95 -8.30 0.72
CA VAL A 19 -1.41 -9.65 0.50
C VAL A 19 -2.11 -10.38 -0.65
N SER A 20 -3.45 -10.35 -0.74
CA SER A 20 -4.17 -11.12 -1.77
C SER A 20 -3.81 -10.72 -3.20
N GLN A 21 -3.63 -9.42 -3.47
CA GLN A 21 -3.21 -8.91 -4.79
C GLN A 21 -1.76 -9.28 -5.10
N LEU A 22 -0.91 -9.41 -4.08
CA LEU A 22 0.46 -9.89 -4.24
C LEU A 22 0.50 -11.38 -4.58
N LEU A 23 -0.34 -12.20 -3.92
CA LEU A 23 -0.49 -13.62 -4.25
C LEU A 23 -1.03 -13.84 -5.67
N ASP A 24 -1.98 -13.00 -6.12
CA ASP A 24 -2.50 -13.05 -7.49
C ASP A 24 -1.42 -12.75 -8.54
N VAL A 25 -0.58 -11.74 -8.29
CA VAL A 25 0.59 -11.43 -9.13
C VAL A 25 1.55 -12.61 -9.22
N LEU A 26 1.94 -13.21 -8.08
CA LEU A 26 2.83 -14.37 -8.06
C LEU A 26 2.22 -15.56 -8.81
N THR A 27 0.92 -15.80 -8.63
CA THR A 27 0.20 -16.88 -9.32
C THR A 27 0.19 -16.66 -10.84
N LYS A 28 -0.02 -15.42 -11.30
CA LYS A 28 -0.01 -15.08 -12.74
C LYS A 28 1.38 -15.19 -13.37
N GLU A 29 2.44 -14.95 -12.61
CA GLU A 29 3.82 -14.97 -13.12
C GLU A 29 4.45 -16.36 -13.14
N GLY A 30 4.19 -17.18 -12.13
CA GLY A 30 4.87 -18.47 -11.96
C GLY A 30 3.96 -19.60 -11.52
N GLY A 31 2.63 -19.43 -11.65
CA GLY A 31 1.65 -20.44 -11.33
C GLY A 31 1.62 -20.83 -9.85
N ALA A 32 1.08 -22.02 -9.58
CA ALA A 32 0.96 -22.56 -8.24
C ALA A 32 2.32 -22.84 -7.57
N GLU A 33 3.36 -23.13 -8.37
CA GLU A 33 4.70 -23.43 -7.87
C GLU A 33 5.34 -22.19 -7.22
N LEU A 34 5.37 -21.06 -7.93
CA LEU A 34 5.93 -19.81 -7.40
C LEU A 34 5.16 -19.33 -6.17
N ARG A 35 3.82 -19.45 -6.20
CA ARG A 35 3.00 -19.12 -5.03
C ARG A 35 3.33 -20.01 -3.82
N SER A 36 3.44 -21.32 -4.02
CA SER A 36 3.78 -22.26 -2.95
C SER A 36 5.18 -22.03 -2.40
N ASP A 37 6.14 -21.69 -3.27
CA ASP A 37 7.49 -21.28 -2.87
C ASP A 37 7.46 -20.02 -2.00
N PHE A 38 6.67 -19.02 -2.39
CA PHE A 38 6.49 -17.80 -1.61
C PHE A 38 5.88 -18.10 -0.25
N GLU A 39 4.79 -18.87 -0.18
CA GLU A 39 4.12 -19.22 1.08
C GLU A 39 5.09 -19.91 2.05
N ARG A 40 5.91 -20.86 1.56
CA ARG A 40 6.96 -21.52 2.36
C ARG A 40 8.01 -20.53 2.84
N LYS A 41 8.56 -19.68 1.96
CA LYS A 41 9.60 -18.71 2.32
C LYS A 41 9.09 -17.61 3.25
N ALA A 42 7.82 -17.26 3.16
CA ALA A 42 7.16 -16.33 4.05
C ALA A 42 6.79 -16.96 5.41
N GLY A 43 6.85 -18.29 5.53
CA GLY A 43 6.34 -19.01 6.70
C GLY A 43 4.83 -18.87 6.87
N LEU A 44 4.10 -18.53 5.79
CA LEU A 44 2.65 -18.33 5.79
C LEU A 44 1.95 -19.60 5.29
N VAL A 45 2.20 -20.72 5.98
CA VAL A 45 1.60 -22.03 5.69
C VAL A 45 0.88 -22.55 6.94
N PRO A 46 -0.47 -22.69 6.94
CA PRO A 46 -1.36 -22.23 5.87
C PRO A 46 -1.41 -20.69 5.80
N LEU A 47 -1.80 -20.15 4.65
CA LEU A 47 -2.13 -18.73 4.54
C LEU A 47 -3.28 -18.39 5.51
N PRO A 48 -3.25 -17.21 6.16
CA PRO A 48 -4.39 -16.75 6.93
C PRO A 48 -5.59 -16.47 6.02
N ASP A 49 -6.78 -16.40 6.61
CA ASP A 49 -7.98 -15.98 5.89
C ASP A 49 -7.83 -14.52 5.41
N LEU A 50 -7.86 -14.32 4.10
CA LEU A 50 -7.73 -13.02 3.45
C LEU A 50 -9.09 -12.41 3.05
N THR A 51 -10.20 -12.91 3.59
CA THR A 51 -11.55 -12.35 3.34
C THR A 51 -11.90 -11.20 4.29
N SER A 52 -11.26 -11.13 5.46
CA SER A 52 -11.42 -10.06 6.45
C SER A 52 -10.12 -9.26 6.64
N MET A 53 -10.18 -8.25 7.50
CA MET A 53 -8.98 -7.56 7.99
C MET A 53 -8.00 -8.58 8.59
N ILE A 54 -6.71 -8.40 8.32
CA ILE A 54 -5.65 -9.30 8.75
C ILE A 54 -4.68 -8.56 9.68
N PRO A 55 -3.92 -9.27 10.53
CA PRO A 55 -2.80 -8.68 11.24
C PRO A 55 -1.81 -8.00 10.28
N GLU A 56 -1.36 -6.79 10.63
CA GLU A 56 -0.42 -6.05 9.79
C GLU A 56 0.93 -6.76 9.61
N THR A 57 1.30 -7.61 10.58
CA THR A 57 2.50 -8.44 10.54
C THR A 57 2.47 -9.45 9.40
N VAL A 58 1.30 -9.98 9.03
CA VAL A 58 1.15 -10.86 7.86
C VAL A 58 1.52 -10.11 6.58
N ALA A 59 1.02 -8.88 6.44
CA ALA A 59 1.36 -8.05 5.29
C ALA A 59 2.84 -7.62 5.30
N ALA A 60 3.37 -7.26 6.47
CA ALA A 60 4.79 -6.93 6.62
C ALA A 60 5.68 -8.11 6.20
N THR A 61 5.40 -9.31 6.71
CA THR A 61 6.09 -10.55 6.32
C THR A 61 6.00 -10.79 4.81
N ALA A 62 4.81 -10.70 4.22
CA ALA A 62 4.64 -10.90 2.79
C ALA A 62 5.48 -9.94 1.94
N HIS A 63 5.49 -8.64 2.28
CA HIS A 63 6.27 -7.63 1.56
C HIS A 63 7.78 -7.81 1.79
N ASN A 64 8.20 -8.12 3.02
CA ASN A 64 9.59 -8.47 3.36
C ASN A 64 10.07 -9.67 2.53
N THR A 65 9.27 -10.74 2.46
CA THR A 65 9.61 -11.93 1.68
C THR A 65 9.78 -11.62 0.21
N VAL A 66 8.89 -10.80 -0.39
CA VAL A 66 9.08 -10.38 -1.80
C VAL A 66 10.39 -9.62 -1.98
N ARG A 67 10.71 -8.67 -1.10
CA ARG A 67 11.97 -7.90 -1.19
C ARG A 67 13.22 -8.76 -1.04
N HIS A 68 13.24 -9.64 -0.05
CA HIS A 68 14.46 -10.37 0.32
C HIS A 68 14.63 -11.68 -0.46
N CYS A 69 13.54 -12.42 -0.70
CA CYS A 69 13.62 -13.73 -1.37
C CYS A 69 13.44 -13.67 -2.89
N TYR A 70 12.91 -12.56 -3.41
CA TYR A 70 12.67 -12.34 -4.84
C TYR A 70 13.30 -11.03 -5.32
N ALA A 71 14.43 -10.63 -4.72
CA ALA A 71 15.06 -9.33 -4.91
C ALA A 71 15.13 -8.85 -6.37
N LYS A 72 15.49 -9.73 -7.31
CA LYS A 72 15.61 -9.42 -8.75
C LYS A 72 14.27 -8.98 -9.39
N THR A 73 13.15 -9.52 -8.94
CA THR A 73 11.80 -9.26 -9.50
C THR A 73 10.90 -8.48 -8.54
N SER A 74 11.35 -8.25 -7.31
CA SER A 74 10.61 -7.64 -6.20
C SER A 74 9.91 -6.34 -6.57
N ILE A 75 10.63 -5.40 -7.19
CA ILE A 75 10.07 -4.11 -7.64
C ILE A 75 8.92 -4.33 -8.63
N GLY A 76 9.07 -5.26 -9.57
CA GLY A 76 8.02 -5.57 -10.55
C GLY A 76 6.78 -6.15 -9.91
N ILE A 77 6.96 -7.11 -9.00
CA ILE A 77 5.89 -7.77 -8.24
C ILE A 77 5.13 -6.73 -7.40
N LEU A 78 5.85 -5.95 -6.59
CA LEU A 78 5.24 -4.95 -5.70
C LEU A 78 4.55 -3.81 -6.48
N LYS A 79 5.13 -3.39 -7.62
CA LYS A 79 4.49 -2.42 -8.51
C LYS A 79 3.15 -2.93 -9.03
N ARG A 80 3.13 -4.15 -9.59
CA ARG A 80 1.91 -4.77 -10.12
C ARG A 80 0.87 -4.99 -9.02
N ALA A 81 1.29 -5.50 -7.85
CA ALA A 81 0.40 -5.74 -6.73
C ALA A 81 -0.23 -4.44 -6.20
N GLY A 82 0.54 -3.35 -6.15
CA GLY A 82 0.03 -2.03 -5.75
C GLY A 82 -0.98 -1.50 -6.76
N TYR A 83 -0.67 -1.61 -8.05
CA TYR A 83 -1.58 -1.19 -9.12
C TYR A 83 -2.90 -2.00 -9.11
N GLN A 84 -2.82 -3.33 -8.98
CA GLN A 84 -3.99 -4.20 -8.86
C GLN A 84 -4.81 -3.93 -7.59
N THR A 85 -4.15 -3.57 -6.49
CA THR A 85 -4.86 -3.11 -5.28
C THR A 85 -5.64 -1.83 -5.56
N GLY A 86 -5.08 -0.89 -6.32
CA GLY A 86 -5.81 0.28 -6.80
C GLY A 86 -7.02 -0.08 -7.66
N ASP A 87 -6.90 -1.04 -8.59
CA ASP A 87 -8.03 -1.55 -9.38
C ASP A 87 -9.12 -2.16 -8.50
N TYR A 88 -8.73 -2.95 -7.49
CA TYR A 88 -9.67 -3.51 -6.52
C TYR A 88 -10.42 -2.41 -5.76
N ILE A 89 -9.73 -1.36 -5.28
CA ILE A 89 -10.35 -0.24 -4.56
C ILE A 89 -11.33 0.49 -5.49
N LEU A 90 -10.92 0.76 -6.73
CA LEU A 90 -11.78 1.40 -7.73
C LEU A 90 -13.04 0.56 -8.00
N ALA A 91 -12.92 -0.75 -8.10
CA ALA A 91 -14.06 -1.63 -8.40
C ALA A 91 -14.99 -1.82 -7.20
N ASN A 92 -14.44 -1.97 -5.99
CA ASN A 92 -15.18 -2.52 -4.84
C ASN A 92 -15.38 -1.54 -3.68
N ARG A 93 -14.63 -0.44 -3.62
CA ARG A 93 -14.61 0.45 -2.44
C ARG A 93 -15.01 1.90 -2.74
N ILE A 94 -14.91 2.33 -4.00
CA ILE A 94 -15.36 3.66 -4.43
C ILE A 94 -16.69 3.50 -5.18
N PRO A 95 -17.82 4.05 -4.70
CA PRO A 95 -19.10 3.98 -5.39
C PRO A 95 -19.10 4.68 -6.75
N ALA A 96 -19.89 4.19 -7.72
CA ALA A 96 -19.96 4.78 -9.06
C ALA A 96 -20.31 6.29 -9.09
N PRO A 97 -21.26 6.80 -8.28
CA PRO A 97 -21.55 8.24 -8.23
C PRO A 97 -20.34 9.07 -7.78
N ALA A 98 -19.55 8.56 -6.82
CA ALA A 98 -18.34 9.24 -6.36
C ALA A 98 -17.27 9.30 -7.45
N LYS A 99 -17.10 8.22 -8.23
CA LYS A 99 -16.20 8.22 -9.39
C LYS A 99 -16.63 9.24 -10.44
N TRP A 100 -17.93 9.29 -10.74
CA TRP A 100 -18.48 10.23 -11.72
C TRP A 100 -18.28 11.67 -11.28
N LEU A 101 -18.57 11.98 -10.02
CA LEU A 101 -18.35 13.31 -9.45
C LEU A 101 -16.88 13.73 -9.56
N LEU A 102 -15.94 12.88 -9.15
CA LEU A 102 -14.50 13.20 -9.21
C LEU A 102 -14.05 13.47 -10.64
N LYS A 103 -14.51 12.68 -11.61
CA LYS A 103 -14.18 12.87 -13.03
C LYS A 103 -14.80 14.11 -13.68
N ALA A 104 -15.85 14.67 -13.11
CA ALA A 104 -16.52 15.86 -13.61
C ALA A 104 -15.91 17.16 -13.04
N LEU A 105 -15.15 17.06 -11.95
CA LEU A 105 -14.50 18.19 -11.32
C LEU A 105 -13.19 18.56 -12.03
N PRO A 106 -12.78 19.83 -12.00
CA PRO A 106 -11.42 20.22 -12.35
C PRO A 106 -10.38 19.45 -11.52
N ASP A 107 -9.25 19.09 -12.14
CA ASP A 107 -8.24 18.21 -11.56
C ASP A 107 -7.76 18.65 -10.18
N PHE A 108 -7.60 19.96 -9.94
CA PHE A 108 -7.18 20.48 -8.64
C PHE A 108 -8.21 20.24 -7.52
N LEU A 109 -9.51 20.24 -7.83
CA LEU A 109 -10.57 19.92 -6.87
C LEU A 109 -10.70 18.41 -6.70
N ALA A 110 -10.70 17.66 -7.79
CA ALA A 110 -10.76 16.20 -7.77
C ALA A 110 -9.58 15.62 -6.96
N SER A 111 -8.38 16.15 -7.18
CA SER A 111 -7.16 15.80 -6.44
C SER A 111 -7.29 16.01 -4.94
N ARG A 112 -7.77 17.18 -4.51
CA ARG A 112 -7.98 17.51 -3.09
C ARG A 112 -9.01 16.59 -2.44
N LEU A 113 -10.14 16.37 -3.09
CA LEU A 113 -11.20 15.51 -2.56
C LEU A 113 -10.76 14.04 -2.50
N LEU A 114 -10.09 13.55 -3.55
CA LEU A 114 -9.54 12.20 -3.56
C LEU A 114 -8.49 12.03 -2.47
N ALA A 115 -7.58 12.99 -2.28
CA ALA A 115 -6.58 12.97 -1.22
C ALA A 115 -7.21 12.87 0.18
N GLN A 116 -8.28 13.63 0.45
CA GLN A 116 -9.01 13.54 1.71
C GLN A 116 -9.69 12.18 1.89
N ALA A 117 -10.30 11.63 0.83
CA ALA A 117 -10.91 10.30 0.87
C ALA A 117 -9.87 9.20 1.12
N VAL A 118 -8.72 9.26 0.44
CA VAL A 118 -7.59 8.36 0.66
C VAL A 118 -7.13 8.42 2.11
N ALA A 119 -6.95 9.63 2.67
CA ALA A 119 -6.55 9.79 4.06
C ALA A 119 -7.56 9.18 5.05
N LYS A 120 -8.87 9.36 4.80
CA LYS A 120 -9.94 8.79 5.63
C LYS A 120 -9.95 7.26 5.61
N HIS A 121 -9.56 6.64 4.51
CA HIS A 121 -9.54 5.18 4.33
C HIS A 121 -8.14 4.56 4.44
N ALA A 122 -7.15 5.35 4.89
CA ALA A 122 -5.75 4.97 4.85
C ALA A 122 -5.43 3.75 5.71
N TRP A 123 -6.15 3.53 6.81
CA TRP A 123 -5.98 2.36 7.68
C TRP A 123 -5.97 1.02 6.91
N THR A 124 -6.69 0.93 5.77
CA THR A 124 -6.73 -0.29 4.92
C THR A 124 -5.39 -0.66 4.27
N PHE A 125 -4.44 0.28 4.18
CA PHE A 125 -3.10 0.06 3.61
C PHE A 125 -1.96 0.68 4.43
N ALA A 126 -2.28 1.45 5.47
CA ALA A 126 -1.33 2.01 6.43
C ALA A 126 -1.21 1.15 7.70
N GLY A 127 -2.19 0.29 8.00
CA GLY A 127 -2.24 -0.45 9.25
C GLY A 127 -2.21 0.50 10.45
N SER A 128 -1.33 0.24 11.41
CA SER A 128 -1.01 1.13 12.54
C SER A 128 -0.29 2.42 12.17
N GLY A 129 0.22 2.54 10.94
CA GLY A 129 0.98 3.71 10.49
C GLY A 129 0.13 4.98 10.42
N GLU A 130 0.76 6.11 10.70
CA GLU A 130 0.10 7.42 10.70
C GLU A 130 0.16 8.03 9.30
N PHE A 131 -0.97 8.01 8.59
CA PHE A 131 -1.10 8.59 7.26
C PHE A 131 -1.66 10.01 7.31
N ARG A 132 -1.02 10.96 6.59
CA ARG A 132 -1.46 12.35 6.50
C ARG A 132 -1.28 12.93 5.10
N VAL A 133 -2.13 13.89 4.73
CA VAL A 133 -1.89 14.82 3.63
C VAL A 133 -1.19 16.05 4.21
N THR A 134 0.08 16.27 3.87
CA THR A 134 0.91 17.33 4.49
C THR A 134 1.07 18.56 3.61
N SER A 135 0.79 18.45 2.31
CA SER A 135 0.81 19.57 1.36
C SER A 135 -0.23 19.35 0.28
N GLN A 136 -0.80 20.44 -0.25
CA GLN A 136 -1.75 20.44 -1.37
C GLN A 136 -1.10 20.96 -2.67
N ASN A 137 0.11 21.53 -2.61
CA ASN A 137 0.85 22.01 -3.78
C ASN A 137 2.38 22.02 -3.50
N PRO A 138 3.14 21.03 -4.01
CA PRO A 138 2.66 19.82 -4.65
C PRO A 138 1.86 18.96 -3.66
N LEU A 139 0.85 18.23 -4.13
CA LEU A 139 0.09 17.32 -3.28
C LEU A 139 1.05 16.26 -2.72
N THR A 140 1.07 16.13 -1.39
CA THR A 140 2.04 15.26 -0.70
C THR A 140 1.36 14.46 0.39
N PHE A 141 1.57 13.15 0.36
CA PHE A 141 1.20 12.22 1.42
C PHE A 141 2.41 11.86 2.26
N THR A 142 2.18 11.61 3.54
CA THR A 142 3.16 11.02 4.45
C THR A 142 2.58 9.81 5.14
N LEU A 143 3.40 8.79 5.34
CA LEU A 143 3.09 7.61 6.12
C LEU A 143 4.22 7.36 7.11
N LYS A 144 3.98 7.67 8.37
CA LYS A 144 4.91 7.41 9.47
C LYS A 144 4.68 6.02 10.06
N ASP A 145 5.74 5.41 10.57
CA ASP A 145 5.71 4.08 11.23
C ASP A 145 5.09 2.97 10.36
N ASN A 146 5.33 3.04 9.04
CA ASN A 146 4.79 2.11 8.04
C ASN A 146 5.10 0.64 8.39
N PRO A 147 4.09 -0.19 8.71
CA PRO A 147 4.32 -1.57 9.12
C PRO A 147 4.97 -2.41 8.03
N LEU A 148 4.77 -2.09 6.73
CA LEU A 148 5.29 -2.89 5.62
C LEU A 148 6.80 -2.78 5.41
N ILE A 149 7.47 -1.86 6.09
CA ILE A 149 8.92 -1.64 6.02
C ILE A 149 9.53 -1.41 7.42
N ARG A 150 8.80 -1.74 8.49
CA ARG A 150 9.28 -1.54 9.86
C ARG A 150 10.53 -2.42 10.09
N GLY A 151 11.62 -1.79 10.54
CA GLY A 151 12.90 -2.48 10.74
C GLY A 151 13.74 -2.67 9.48
N GLU A 152 13.27 -2.24 8.31
CA GLU A 152 14.07 -2.26 7.08
C GLU A 152 15.15 -1.18 7.09
N ASN A 153 16.28 -1.47 6.45
CA ASN A 153 17.34 -0.52 6.16
C ASN A 153 17.71 -0.62 4.68
N ALA A 154 17.59 0.48 3.94
CA ALA A 154 17.82 0.50 2.51
C ALA A 154 18.44 1.83 2.05
N ALA A 155 19.23 1.78 0.98
CA ALA A 155 19.79 2.97 0.34
C ALA A 155 18.80 3.70 -0.59
N SER A 156 17.62 3.12 -0.84
CA SER A 156 16.60 3.67 -1.74
C SER A 156 15.18 3.41 -1.21
N PRO A 157 14.16 4.15 -1.69
CA PRO A 157 12.79 4.00 -1.22
C PRO A 157 12.22 2.59 -1.44
N GLN A 158 11.44 2.09 -0.48
CA GLN A 158 10.95 0.71 -0.45
C GLN A 158 9.42 0.58 -0.57
N CYS A 159 8.67 1.68 -0.53
CA CYS A 159 7.19 1.67 -0.48
C CYS A 159 6.56 1.85 -1.86
N ILE A 160 7.17 1.25 -2.89
CA ILE A 160 6.69 1.32 -4.27
C ILE A 160 5.26 0.78 -4.42
N TRP A 161 4.86 -0.19 -3.58
CA TRP A 161 3.50 -0.69 -3.55
C TRP A 161 2.49 0.42 -3.22
N HIS A 162 2.73 1.21 -2.17
CA HIS A 162 1.89 2.37 -1.81
C HIS A 162 1.85 3.40 -2.94
N ALA A 163 3.01 3.73 -3.51
CA ALA A 163 3.08 4.66 -4.63
C ALA A 163 2.21 4.21 -5.81
N MET A 164 2.21 2.92 -6.17
CA MET A 164 1.38 2.40 -7.25
C MET A 164 -0.11 2.32 -6.91
N VAL A 165 -0.48 2.06 -5.64
CA VAL A 165 -1.88 2.17 -5.19
C VAL A 165 -2.38 3.60 -5.42
N PHE A 166 -1.65 4.60 -4.95
CA PHE A 166 -2.03 5.99 -5.09
C PHE A 166 -2.05 6.41 -6.56
N GLN A 167 -0.99 6.11 -7.31
CA GLN A 167 -0.91 6.46 -8.72
C GLN A 167 -2.10 5.90 -9.50
N ARG A 168 -2.48 4.64 -9.25
CA ARG A 168 -3.63 4.04 -9.91
C ARG A 168 -4.93 4.80 -9.66
N LEU A 169 -5.18 5.21 -8.41
CA LEU A 169 -6.39 5.95 -8.05
C LEU A 169 -6.42 7.33 -8.71
N PHE A 170 -5.29 8.04 -8.71
CA PHE A 170 -5.17 9.35 -9.37
C PHE A 170 -5.29 9.24 -10.89
N ASN A 171 -4.70 8.22 -11.52
CA ASN A 171 -4.86 7.95 -12.95
C ASN A 171 -6.30 7.68 -13.35
N ALA A 172 -7.07 7.01 -12.48
CA ALA A 172 -8.46 6.68 -12.78
C ALA A 172 -9.43 7.85 -12.61
N LEU A 173 -9.14 8.77 -11.69
CA LEU A 173 -10.15 9.69 -11.14
C LEU A 173 -9.78 11.17 -11.22
N VAL A 174 -8.53 11.50 -11.54
CA VAL A 174 -8.03 12.88 -11.61
C VAL A 174 -7.38 13.12 -12.96
N ASP A 175 -6.22 12.52 -13.19
CA ASP A 175 -5.42 12.73 -14.40
C ASP A 175 -4.69 11.44 -14.77
N ALA A 176 -4.92 10.96 -16.00
CA ALA A 176 -4.33 9.74 -16.53
C ALA A 176 -2.80 9.73 -16.53
N ASN A 177 -2.15 10.90 -16.55
CA ASN A 177 -0.71 11.07 -16.54
C ASN A 177 -0.12 11.29 -15.15
N ALA A 178 -0.95 11.39 -14.10
CA ALA A 178 -0.48 11.58 -12.73
C ALA A 178 0.59 10.54 -12.35
N LYS A 179 1.68 10.99 -11.73
CA LYS A 179 2.75 10.15 -11.19
C LYS A 179 2.82 10.29 -9.69
N VAL A 180 3.15 9.20 -9.01
CA VAL A 180 3.42 9.21 -7.58
C VAL A 180 4.80 8.69 -7.31
N ILE A 181 5.63 9.54 -6.70
CA ILE A 181 7.03 9.25 -6.41
C ILE A 181 7.22 9.24 -4.90
N GLU A 182 7.81 8.18 -4.37
CA GLU A 182 8.29 8.18 -2.99
C GLU A 182 9.63 8.93 -2.93
N THR A 183 9.64 10.09 -2.27
CA THR A 183 10.80 10.99 -2.20
C THR A 183 11.59 10.86 -0.89
N GLU A 184 10.95 10.35 0.16
CA GLU A 184 11.57 10.02 1.44
C GLU A 184 11.00 8.67 1.91
N CYS A 185 11.77 7.86 2.64
CA CYS A 185 11.35 6.54 3.10
C CYS A 185 11.84 6.27 4.53
N CYS A 186 11.00 5.67 5.38
CA CYS A 186 11.44 5.29 6.74
C CYS A 186 12.59 4.27 6.71
N ALA A 187 12.63 3.38 5.70
CA ALA A 187 13.71 2.42 5.53
C ALA A 187 15.06 3.08 5.19
N MET A 188 15.05 4.32 4.73
CA MET A 188 16.25 5.14 4.51
C MET A 188 16.61 6.00 5.73
N GLY A 189 15.87 5.88 6.84
CA GLY A 189 16.07 6.67 8.06
C GLY A 189 15.31 7.99 8.11
N HIS A 190 14.42 8.28 7.14
CA HIS A 190 13.55 9.46 7.22
C HIS A 190 12.43 9.27 8.26
N PRO A 191 11.88 10.36 8.84
CA PRO A 191 10.82 10.26 9.86
C PRO A 191 9.48 9.74 9.33
N ALA A 192 9.26 9.77 8.02
CA ALA A 192 8.08 9.24 7.36
C ALA A 192 8.39 8.87 5.91
N CYS A 193 7.63 7.93 5.33
CA CYS A 193 7.58 7.76 3.89
C CYS A 193 6.81 8.92 3.27
N ARG A 194 7.38 9.61 2.29
CA ARG A 194 6.78 10.77 1.62
C ARG A 194 6.47 10.42 0.17
N PHE A 195 5.22 10.61 -0.23
CA PHE A 195 4.76 10.39 -1.60
C PHE A 195 4.31 11.72 -2.20
N GLN A 196 4.98 12.17 -3.25
CA GLN A 196 4.58 13.36 -4.00
C GLN A 196 3.81 12.96 -5.25
N ILE A 197 2.69 13.65 -5.47
CA ILE A 197 1.87 13.47 -6.67
C ILE A 197 2.21 14.62 -7.61
N SER A 198 2.64 14.28 -8.83
CA SER A 198 2.90 15.24 -9.90
C SER A 198 1.99 14.98 -11.09
N TYR A 199 1.62 16.05 -11.78
CA TYR A 199 0.85 16.03 -13.02
C TYR A 199 1.79 16.47 -14.13
N GLU A 200 1.89 15.71 -15.21
CA GLU A 200 2.55 16.22 -16.41
C GLU A 200 1.59 17.23 -17.03
N ASN A 201 1.98 18.52 -17.07
CA ASN A 201 1.15 19.59 -17.63
C ASN A 201 0.65 19.16 -19.03
N THR A 202 -0.67 19.03 -19.18
CA THR A 202 -1.34 19.02 -20.49
C THR A 202 -1.38 20.40 -21.10
#